data_AF-A0A4Z2DAR4-F1
#
_entry.id   AF-A0A4Z2DAR4-F1
#
_cell.length_a   1.000
_cell.length_b   1.000
_cell.length_c   1.000
_cell.angle_alpha   90.00
_cell.angle_beta   90.00
_cell.angle_gamma   90.00
#
_symmetry.space_group_name_H-M   'P 1'
#
loop_
_entity.id
_entity.type
_entity.pdbx_description
1 polymer ?
#
loop_
_entity_poly.entity_id
_entity_poly.type
_entity_poly.pdbx_seq_one_letter_code
_entity_poly.pdbx_strand_id
1 'polypeptide(L)'
;MGSCHSDITYHCSFKDYHVFIIYNTMSGYLVYDFDSLLPFPSPFDYYFAHGLRQNDILPERLRRFYRVIHGTDYVNHFSSDRSHMQRQDGSWIAPPPSYGCICGHNSSSSHNLPFYLDMTMNVVGENSLITDSVYGTVLNENEFFEKFSDL
;
A
#
# COMPACT_ATOMS: atom_id res chain seq x y z
N MET A 1 40.19 -15.81 8.28
CA MET A 1 38.84 -16.30 8.65
C MET A 1 38.25 -15.28 9.61
N GLY A 2 37.27 -14.52 9.13
CA GLY A 2 36.59 -13.48 9.90
C GLY A 2 35.33 -13.12 9.12
N SER A 3 34.32 -13.97 9.25
CA SER A 3 33.01 -13.75 8.64
C SER A 3 32.35 -12.60 9.40
N CYS A 4 32.25 -11.43 8.76
CA CYS A 4 31.41 -10.34 9.22
C CYS A 4 29.97 -10.75 8.91
N HIS A 5 29.30 -11.42 9.85
CA HIS A 5 27.85 -11.50 9.84
C HIS A 5 27.37 -10.11 10.27
N SER A 6 26.96 -9.30 9.30
CA SER A 6 26.16 -8.11 9.59
C SER A 6 24.85 -8.59 10.20
N ASP A 7 24.66 -8.34 11.48
CA ASP A 7 23.40 -8.54 12.17
C ASP A 7 22.34 -7.63 11.52
N ILE A 8 21.56 -8.18 10.60
CA ILE A 8 20.40 -7.49 10.05
C ILE A 8 19.37 -7.40 11.17
N THR A 9 19.30 -6.24 11.81
CA THR A 9 18.25 -5.93 12.78
C THR A 9 16.97 -5.68 11.98
N TYR A 10 16.03 -6.61 12.05
CA TYR A 10 14.72 -6.45 11.42
C TYR A 10 13.88 -5.49 12.25
N HIS A 11 13.60 -4.30 11.70
CA HIS A 11 12.69 -3.34 12.29
C HIS A 11 11.28 -3.56 11.72
N CYS A 12 10.36 -4.03 12.56
CA CYS A 12 8.94 -4.11 12.21
C CYS A 12 8.24 -2.82 12.66
N SER A 13 7.63 -2.08 11.72
CA SER A 13 6.82 -0.91 12.01
C SER A 13 5.34 -1.28 11.99
N PHE A 14 4.60 -0.96 13.06
CA PHE A 14 3.15 -1.07 13.08
C PHE A 14 2.53 0.22 12.57
N LYS A 15 1.88 0.13 11.41
CA LYS A 15 1.11 1.22 10.80
C LYS A 15 -0.37 0.82 10.72
N ASP A 16 -1.25 1.79 10.83
CA ASP A 16 -2.68 1.66 10.53
C ASP A 16 -2.90 1.29 9.05
N TYR A 17 -2.16 1.94 8.15
CA TYR A 17 -2.03 1.55 6.75
C TYR A 17 -0.65 1.95 6.20
N HIS A 18 -0.24 1.33 5.10
CA HIS A 18 0.99 1.67 4.39
C HIS A 18 0.73 1.67 2.89
N VAL A 19 1.34 2.63 2.17
CA VAL A 19 1.16 2.79 0.73
C VAL A 19 2.52 2.72 0.05
N PHE A 20 2.59 1.94 -1.01
CA PHE A 20 3.76 1.82 -1.88
C PHE A 20 3.28 1.69 -3.33
N ILE A 21 4.15 1.97 -4.29
CA ILE A 21 3.82 1.91 -5.72
C ILE A 21 4.38 0.63 -6.30
N ILE A 22 3.59 -0.06 -7.14
CA ILE A 22 4.06 -1.14 -8.01
C ILE A 22 4.06 -0.64 -9.44
N TYR A 23 5.19 -0.80 -10.13
CA TYR A 23 5.36 -0.42 -11.52
C TYR A 23 5.64 -1.66 -12.37
N ASN A 24 4.83 -1.84 -13.42
CA ASN A 24 5.02 -2.91 -14.39
C ASN A 24 6.11 -2.52 -15.40
N THR A 25 7.11 -3.39 -15.57
CA THR A 25 8.20 -3.26 -16.53
C THR A 25 8.13 -4.38 -17.57
N MET A 26 8.97 -4.32 -18.60
CA MET A 26 9.07 -5.43 -19.58
C MET A 26 9.59 -6.75 -18.96
N SER A 27 10.17 -6.71 -17.77
CA SER A 27 10.86 -7.83 -17.13
C SER A 27 10.33 -8.12 -15.71
N GLY A 28 9.07 -7.77 -15.43
CA GLY A 28 8.43 -7.98 -14.14
C GLY A 28 8.08 -6.69 -13.41
N TYR A 29 7.93 -6.77 -12.09
CA TYR A 29 7.41 -5.66 -11.28
C TYR A 29 8.46 -5.05 -10.34
N LEU A 30 8.42 -3.73 -10.23
CA LEU A 30 9.25 -2.94 -9.32
C LEU A 30 8.38 -2.26 -8.25
N VAL A 31 8.86 -2.28 -7.01
CA VAL A 31 8.24 -1.62 -5.86
C VAL A 31 8.98 -0.35 -5.49
N TYR A 32 8.25 0.75 -5.39
CA TYR A 32 8.73 2.01 -4.85
C TYR A 32 8.05 2.23 -3.50
N ASP A 33 8.77 1.89 -2.43
CA ASP A 33 8.40 2.21 -1.06
C ASP A 33 9.42 3.20 -0.49
N PHE A 34 8.96 4.42 -0.24
CA PHE A 34 9.81 5.50 0.27
C PHE A 34 10.19 5.34 1.75
N ASP A 35 9.50 4.46 2.49
CA ASP A 35 9.78 4.19 3.89
C ASP A 35 10.63 2.91 4.09
N SER A 36 11.00 2.24 3.00
CA SER A 36 11.75 0.98 3.06
C SER A 36 13.27 1.19 3.16
N LEU A 37 13.95 0.26 3.83
CA LEU A 37 15.41 0.15 3.83
C LEU A 37 15.95 -0.76 2.71
N LEU A 38 15.05 -1.36 1.92
CA LEU A 38 15.41 -2.20 0.77
C LEU A 38 15.90 -1.32 -0.41
N PRO A 39 16.49 -1.91 -1.47
CA PRO A 39 16.85 -1.16 -2.66
C PRO A 39 15.67 -0.34 -3.21
N PHE A 40 15.95 0.83 -3.79
CA PHE A 40 14.91 1.70 -4.32
C PHE A 40 15.15 1.99 -5.81
N PRO A 41 14.31 1.49 -6.73
CA PRO A 41 13.20 0.56 -6.50
C PRO A 41 13.67 -0.86 -6.13
N SER A 42 12.79 -1.63 -5.47
CA SER A 42 13.02 -3.05 -5.16
C SER A 42 12.33 -3.95 -6.18
N PRO A 43 12.96 -5.04 -6.66
CA PRO A 43 12.22 -6.10 -7.35
C PRO A 43 11.08 -6.65 -6.46
N PHE A 44 9.91 -6.93 -7.05
CA PHE A 44 8.72 -7.33 -6.30
C PHE A 44 8.97 -8.55 -5.41
N ASP A 45 9.57 -9.63 -5.93
CA ASP A 45 9.85 -10.84 -5.15
C ASP A 45 10.77 -10.57 -3.96
N TYR A 46 11.76 -9.69 -4.16
CA TYR A 46 12.67 -9.28 -3.10
C TYR A 46 11.96 -8.47 -2.01
N TYR A 47 11.09 -7.53 -2.42
CA TYR A 47 10.28 -6.73 -1.51
C TYR A 47 9.23 -7.57 -0.76
N PHE A 48 8.62 -8.53 -1.43
CA PHE A 48 7.71 -9.48 -0.80
C PHE A 48 8.42 -10.32 0.25
N ALA A 49 9.60 -10.89 -0.06
CA ALA A 49 10.32 -11.76 0.88
C ALA A 49 10.87 -11.01 2.10
N HIS A 50 11.33 -9.75 1.94
CA HIS A 50 12.06 -9.03 2.99
C HIS A 50 11.31 -7.84 3.59
N GLY A 51 10.45 -7.19 2.80
CA GLY A 51 9.69 -6.01 3.21
C GLY A 51 8.33 -6.39 3.79
N LEU A 52 7.53 -7.12 3.02
CA LEU A 52 6.23 -7.61 3.49
C LEU A 52 6.43 -8.84 4.38
N ARG A 53 7.13 -9.87 3.91
CA ARG A 53 7.10 -11.24 4.45
C ARG A 53 5.70 -11.87 4.37
N GLN A 54 5.61 -13.18 4.60
CA GLN A 54 4.33 -13.92 4.56
C GLN A 54 3.43 -13.60 5.76
N ASN A 55 2.11 -13.58 5.57
CA ASN A 55 1.11 -13.33 6.60
C ASN A 55 1.06 -14.41 7.67
N ASP A 56 1.49 -15.64 7.38
CA ASP A 56 1.46 -16.76 8.33
C ASP A 56 2.39 -16.57 9.54
N ILE A 57 3.35 -15.66 9.46
CA ILE A 57 4.20 -15.27 10.60
C ILE A 57 3.47 -14.32 11.56
N LEU A 58 2.36 -13.72 11.11
CA LEU A 58 1.61 -12.70 11.84
C LEU A 58 0.40 -13.33 12.55
N PRO A 59 0.01 -12.80 13.72
CA PRO A 59 -1.30 -13.11 14.31
C PRO A 59 -2.43 -12.83 13.32
N GLU A 60 -3.49 -13.64 13.35
CA GLU A 60 -4.61 -13.55 12.39
C GLU A 60 -5.18 -12.12 12.26
N ARG A 61 -5.37 -11.44 13.39
CA ARG A 61 -5.85 -10.04 13.45
C ARG A 61 -4.94 -9.01 12.79
N LEU A 62 -3.71 -9.39 12.42
CA LEU A 62 -2.68 -8.56 11.81
C LEU A 62 -2.31 -9.02 10.40
N ARG A 63 -2.97 -10.06 9.89
CA ARG A 63 -2.79 -10.49 8.51
C ARG A 63 -3.25 -9.36 7.59
N ARG A 64 -2.45 -9.08 6.58
CA ARG A 64 -2.66 -7.94 5.70
C ARG A 64 -3.54 -8.31 4.52
N PHE A 65 -4.30 -7.32 4.09
CA PHE A 65 -4.98 -7.26 2.80
C PHE A 65 -4.36 -6.14 1.98
N TYR A 66 -4.49 -6.24 0.65
CA TYR A 66 -3.87 -5.33 -0.28
C TYR A 66 -4.92 -4.75 -1.21
N ARG A 67 -5.20 -3.45 -1.11
CA ARG A 67 -6.00 -2.74 -2.10
C ARG A 67 -5.11 -2.31 -3.27
N VAL A 68 -5.37 -2.86 -4.44
CA VAL A 68 -4.64 -2.59 -5.68
C VAL A 68 -5.45 -1.64 -6.54
N ILE A 69 -4.87 -0.47 -6.85
CA ILE A 69 -5.53 0.62 -7.56
C ILE A 69 -4.68 0.98 -8.77
N HIS A 70 -5.30 1.15 -9.93
CA HIS A 70 -4.58 1.62 -11.10
C HIS A 70 -4.08 3.05 -10.85
N GLY A 71 -2.83 3.34 -11.23
CA GLY A 71 -2.19 4.62 -10.90
C GLY A 71 -2.95 5.83 -11.44
N THR A 72 -3.56 5.71 -12.63
CA THR A 72 -4.40 6.78 -13.19
C THR A 72 -5.65 7.02 -12.36
N ASP A 73 -6.28 5.97 -11.82
CA ASP A 73 -7.49 6.10 -11.02
C ASP A 73 -7.16 6.74 -9.67
N TYR A 74 -6.05 6.36 -9.06
CA TYR A 74 -5.55 7.00 -7.84
C TYR A 74 -5.30 8.49 -8.06
N VAL A 75 -4.54 8.88 -9.09
CA VAL A 75 -4.25 10.29 -9.38
C VAL A 75 -5.52 11.10 -9.67
N ASN A 76 -6.46 10.53 -10.42
CA ASN A 76 -7.66 11.24 -10.84
C ASN A 76 -8.74 11.33 -9.75
N HIS A 77 -8.80 10.37 -8.83
CA HIS A 77 -9.91 10.28 -7.87
C HIS A 77 -9.51 10.45 -6.41
N PHE A 78 -8.23 10.32 -6.03
CA PHE A 78 -7.83 10.46 -4.62
C PHE A 78 -7.95 11.90 -4.14
N SER A 79 -8.62 12.09 -3.00
CA SER A 79 -8.72 13.38 -2.31
C SER A 79 -8.56 13.20 -0.80
N SER A 80 -7.74 14.07 -0.21
CA SER A 80 -7.56 14.11 1.24
C SER A 80 -7.36 15.53 1.72
N ASP A 81 -8.31 16.01 2.53
CA ASP A 81 -8.23 17.26 3.28
C ASP A 81 -7.29 17.19 4.50
N ARG A 82 -6.69 16.01 4.76
CA ARG A 82 -5.76 15.72 5.86
C ARG A 82 -6.38 15.80 7.27
N SER A 83 -7.70 15.96 7.41
CA SER A 83 -8.38 16.07 8.70
C SER A 83 -8.12 14.88 9.63
N HIS A 84 -7.93 13.67 9.09
CA HIS A 84 -7.55 12.49 9.87
C HIS A 84 -6.21 12.61 10.63
N MET A 85 -5.33 13.55 10.24
CA MET A 85 -4.07 13.84 10.91
C MET A 85 -4.17 14.99 11.93
N GLN A 86 -5.37 15.54 12.14
CA GLN A 86 -5.62 16.59 13.13
C GLN A 86 -6.15 15.97 14.43
N ARG A 87 -5.62 16.45 15.56
CA ARG A 87 -6.14 16.15 16.89
C ARG A 87 -7.40 16.98 17.16
N GLN A 88 -8.15 16.59 18.19
CA GLN A 88 -9.37 17.31 18.60
C GLN A 88 -9.12 18.77 19.00
N ASP A 89 -7.91 19.09 19.47
CA ASP A 89 -7.47 20.45 19.81
C ASP A 89 -7.01 21.28 18.60
N GLY A 90 -7.07 20.72 17.39
CA GLY A 90 -6.64 21.35 16.13
C GLY A 90 -5.13 21.25 15.85
N SER A 91 -4.34 20.65 16.74
CA SER A 91 -2.91 20.40 16.50
C SER A 91 -2.69 19.20 15.57
N TRP A 92 -1.57 19.18 14.85
CA TRP A 92 -1.25 18.10 13.91
C TRP A 92 -0.52 16.94 14.61
N ILE A 93 -0.88 15.70 14.25
CA ILE A 93 -0.16 14.49 14.70
C ILE A 93 1.28 14.50 14.17
N ALA A 94 1.45 14.90 12.90
CA ALA A 94 2.71 15.16 12.23
C ALA A 94 2.56 16.38 11.30
N PRO A 95 3.62 17.17 11.05
CA PRO A 95 3.53 18.32 10.17
C PRO A 95 2.97 17.92 8.79
N PRO A 96 1.92 18.59 8.28
CA PRO A 96 1.39 18.27 6.97
C PRO A 96 2.39 18.70 5.89
N PRO A 97 2.35 18.07 4.70
CA PRO A 97 3.15 18.53 3.58
C PRO A 97 2.86 20.00 3.21
N SER A 98 3.89 20.71 2.73
CA SER A 98 3.81 22.16 2.45
C SER A 98 2.94 22.52 1.24
N TYR A 99 2.70 21.57 0.33
CA TYR A 99 1.77 21.74 -0.78
C TYR A 99 0.31 21.63 -0.32
N GLY A 100 -0.62 22.15 -1.12
CA GLY A 100 -2.06 22.12 -0.82
C GLY A 100 -2.62 20.69 -0.69
N CYS A 101 -3.82 20.56 -0.13
CA CYS A 101 -4.49 19.26 -0.05
C CYS A 101 -4.66 18.65 -1.45
N ILE A 102 -4.50 17.32 -1.54
CA ILE A 102 -4.67 16.62 -2.81
C ILE A 102 -6.17 16.54 -3.08
N CYS A 103 -6.57 17.00 -4.26
CA CYS A 103 -7.94 16.91 -4.76
C CYS A 103 -7.89 16.35 -6.18
N GLY A 104 -8.26 15.08 -6.34
CA GLY A 104 -8.34 14.43 -7.64
C GLY A 104 -9.34 15.15 -8.55
N HIS A 105 -8.99 15.37 -9.82
CA HIS A 105 -9.81 16.12 -10.77
C HIS A 105 -11.22 15.55 -10.94
N ASN A 106 -11.37 14.23 -10.83
CA ASN A 106 -12.63 13.52 -10.96
C ASN A 106 -13.25 13.15 -9.60
N SER A 107 -12.70 13.64 -8.50
CA SER A 107 -13.21 13.32 -7.17
C SER A 107 -14.48 14.11 -6.85
N SER A 108 -15.49 13.42 -6.32
CA SER A 108 -16.75 14.05 -5.87
C SER A 108 -16.70 14.61 -4.45
N SER A 109 -15.58 14.42 -3.73
CA SER A 109 -15.39 14.85 -2.33
C SER A 109 -13.99 15.44 -2.12
N SER A 110 -13.85 16.38 -1.19
CA SER A 110 -12.54 16.87 -0.72
C SER A 110 -11.81 15.86 0.17
N HIS A 111 -12.51 14.82 0.64
CA HIS A 111 -11.94 13.76 1.46
C HIS A 111 -12.60 12.43 1.14
N ASN A 112 -11.81 11.48 0.67
CA ASN A 112 -12.30 10.15 0.32
C ASN A 112 -11.35 9.01 0.72
N LEU A 113 -10.30 9.32 1.50
CA LEU A 113 -9.36 8.36 2.08
C LEU A 113 -10.04 7.12 2.72
N PRO A 114 -11.19 7.22 3.43
CA PRO A 114 -11.84 6.05 4.01
C PRO A 114 -12.15 4.94 2.99
N PHE A 115 -12.48 5.25 1.73
CA PHE A 115 -12.72 4.23 0.71
C PHE A 115 -11.45 3.48 0.29
N TYR A 116 -10.28 4.11 0.46
CA TYR A 116 -8.97 3.48 0.21
C TYR A 116 -8.53 2.61 1.39
N LEU A 117 -8.98 2.92 2.60
CA LEU A 117 -8.65 2.17 3.82
C LEU A 117 -9.62 1.02 4.09
N ASP A 118 -10.84 1.08 3.58
CA ASP A 118 -11.82 -0.01 3.70
C ASP A 118 -11.34 -1.25 2.94
N MET A 119 -11.08 -2.36 3.65
CA MET A 119 -10.66 -3.63 3.06
C MET A 119 -11.83 -4.63 2.89
N THR A 120 -13.07 -4.21 3.15
CA THR A 120 -14.27 -5.08 3.09
C THR A 120 -15.04 -4.94 1.78
N MET A 121 -14.81 -3.86 1.03
CA MET A 121 -15.46 -3.56 -0.25
C MET A 121 -14.53 -3.82 -1.44
N ASN A 122 -15.12 -4.19 -2.59
CA ASN A 122 -14.40 -4.57 -3.80
C ASN A 122 -13.42 -5.76 -3.61
N VAL A 123 -13.81 -6.74 -2.80
CA VAL A 123 -13.05 -7.98 -2.61
C VAL A 123 -13.29 -8.89 -3.81
N VAL A 124 -12.27 -9.61 -4.24
CA VAL A 124 -12.42 -10.66 -5.27
C VAL A 124 -13.33 -11.76 -4.71
N GLY A 125 -14.48 -11.99 -5.37
CA GLY A 125 -15.39 -13.08 -5.04
C GLY A 125 -15.41 -14.14 -6.14
N GLU A 126 -15.76 -15.38 -5.80
CA GLU A 126 -15.79 -16.55 -6.70
C GLU A 126 -16.61 -16.38 -8.00
N ASN A 127 -17.35 -15.28 -8.19
CA ASN A 127 -18.15 -15.02 -9.39
C ASN A 127 -18.25 -13.53 -9.78
N SER A 128 -17.25 -12.67 -9.50
CA SER A 128 -17.29 -11.29 -10.02
C SER A 128 -15.99 -10.87 -10.69
N LEU A 129 -16.19 -10.47 -11.95
CA LEU A 129 -15.32 -9.67 -12.79
C LEU A 129 -14.64 -8.58 -11.96
N ILE A 130 -13.39 -8.28 -12.32
CA ILE A 130 -12.63 -7.10 -11.90
C ILE A 130 -13.60 -5.97 -11.57
N THR A 131 -13.59 -5.50 -10.33
CA THR A 131 -14.47 -4.41 -9.94
C THR A 131 -14.08 -3.19 -10.75
N ASP A 132 -14.96 -2.65 -11.60
CA ASP A 132 -14.78 -1.37 -12.32
C ASP A 132 -14.77 -0.15 -11.37
N SER A 133 -14.44 -0.38 -10.09
CA SER A 133 -14.36 0.65 -9.08
C SER A 133 -13.07 1.43 -9.24
N VAL A 134 -13.18 2.76 -9.26
CA VAL A 134 -12.05 3.70 -9.24
C VAL A 134 -11.18 3.58 -7.98
N TYR A 135 -11.68 2.92 -6.94
CA TYR A 135 -10.94 2.63 -5.71
C TYR A 135 -10.19 1.29 -5.77
N GLY A 136 -10.17 0.63 -6.92
CA GLY A 136 -9.47 -0.63 -7.13
C GLY A 136 -10.07 -1.81 -6.38
N THR A 137 -9.30 -2.89 -6.31
CA THR A 137 -9.71 -4.22 -5.84
C THR A 137 -8.93 -4.61 -4.60
N VAL A 138 -9.58 -5.22 -3.62
CA VAL A 138 -8.95 -5.77 -2.42
C VAL A 138 -8.58 -7.23 -2.65
N LEU A 139 -7.31 -7.54 -2.38
CA LEU A 139 -6.72 -8.86 -2.53
C LEU A 139 -6.25 -9.37 -1.16
N ASN A 140 -6.39 -10.67 -0.95
CA ASN A 140 -5.63 -11.36 0.10
C ASN A 140 -4.17 -11.57 -0.33
N GLU A 141 -3.34 -12.16 0.54
CA GLU A 141 -1.91 -12.37 0.24
C GLU A 141 -1.66 -13.25 -0.98
N ASN A 142 -2.41 -14.35 -1.13
CA ASN A 142 -2.23 -15.28 -2.25
C ASN A 142 -2.61 -14.60 -3.57
N GLU A 143 -3.77 -13.94 -3.61
CA GLU A 143 -4.24 -13.21 -4.79
C GLU A 143 -3.29 -12.06 -5.18
N PHE A 144 -2.74 -11.36 -4.18
CA PHE A 144 -1.77 -10.29 -4.41
C PHE A 144 -0.46 -10.84 -4.98
N PHE A 145 0.01 -11.99 -4.48
CA PHE A 145 1.20 -12.66 -4.99
C PHE A 145 0.98 -13.18 -6.41
N GLU A 146 -0.10 -13.91 -6.66
CA GLU A 146 -0.46 -14.43 -7.99
C GLU A 146 -0.57 -13.32 -9.05
N LYS A 147 -0.95 -12.10 -8.64
CA LYS A 147 -1.07 -10.97 -9.57
C LYS A 147 0.27 -10.36 -10.00
N PHE A 148 1.27 -10.37 -9.11
CA PHE A 148 2.51 -9.57 -9.27
C PHE A 148 3.81 -10.38 -9.25
N SER A 149 3.73 -11.67 -8.95
CA SER A 149 4.83 -12.61 -9.07
C SER A 149 4.76 -13.30 -10.44
N ASP A 150 5.91 -13.53 -11.06
CA ASP A 150 6.04 -14.31 -12.31
C ASP A 150 6.09 -15.84 -12.03
N LEU A 151 5.71 -16.28 -10.83
CA LEU A 151 5.70 -17.69 -10.38
C LEU A 151 4.31 -18.32 -10.42
#